data_AF-A0A3L7T1Q4-F1
#
_entry.id   AF-A0A3L7T1Q4-F1
#
_cell.length_a   1.000
_cell.length_b   1.000
_cell.length_c   1.000
_cell.angle_alpha   90.00
_cell.angle_beta   90.00
_cell.angle_gamma   90.00
#
_symmetry.space_group_name_H-M   'P 1'
#
loop_
_entity.id
_entity.type
_entity.pdbx_description
1 polymer ?
#
loop_
_entity_poly.entity_id
_entity_poly.type
_entity_poly.pdbx_seq_one_letter_code
_entity_poly.pdbx_strand_id
1 'polypeptide(L)'
;IASGYATDINSNGRPDSCEYDCNGNGLPDSYEIAQGLALDCNTNGRPDSCDIASGTSADVDANSVPDSCQLDCNQNLLPDSYEIAQNPAKDCNLNGTLDACEIAANPALDCNSNAVLDSCEAAQTGADCNNNGLLDSCEIASGAQDKDADGRLDGCEIALGDFNLDGQISAADLADLLGLWGFPNPPFGDLNGDGAIGGADLALLLGRWGPLP
;
A
#
# COMPACT_ATOMS: atom_id res chain seq x y z
N ILE A 1 -60.84 -31.39 -13.46
CA ILE A 1 -60.18 -30.17 -12.97
C ILE A 1 -58.89 -30.59 -12.28
N ALA A 2 -57.76 -30.38 -12.95
CA ALA A 2 -56.45 -30.84 -12.47
C ALA A 2 -56.13 -30.19 -11.13
N SER A 3 -55.61 -30.98 -10.20
CA SER A 3 -55.04 -30.54 -8.92
C SER A 3 -53.75 -29.77 -9.19
N GLY A 4 -53.88 -28.51 -9.64
CA GLY A 4 -52.75 -27.61 -9.85
C GLY A 4 -52.29 -27.04 -8.53
N TYR A 5 -51.47 -27.79 -7.79
CA TYR A 5 -50.60 -27.14 -6.82
C TYR A 5 -49.57 -26.39 -7.64
N ALA A 6 -49.65 -25.06 -7.63
CA ALA A 6 -48.57 -24.25 -8.16
C ALA A 6 -47.31 -24.52 -7.32
N THR A 7 -46.14 -24.51 -7.96
CA THR A 7 -44.88 -24.68 -7.24
C THR A 7 -44.73 -23.55 -6.22
N ASP A 8 -44.29 -23.90 -5.03
CA ASP A 8 -44.02 -23.00 -3.90
C ASP A 8 -42.79 -23.59 -3.20
N ILE A 9 -41.60 -23.19 -3.66
CA ILE A 9 -40.34 -23.81 -3.25
C ILE A 9 -39.95 -23.42 -1.81
N ASN A 10 -40.31 -22.20 -1.40
CA ASN A 10 -39.97 -21.63 -0.10
C ASN A 10 -41.08 -21.89 0.96
N SER A 11 -42.20 -22.53 0.56
CA SER A 11 -43.34 -22.88 1.41
C SER A 11 -43.96 -21.68 2.14
N ASN A 12 -43.94 -20.50 1.51
CA ASN A 12 -44.47 -19.26 2.11
C ASN A 12 -45.98 -19.08 1.88
N GLY A 13 -46.63 -19.98 1.13
CA GLY A 13 -48.06 -19.93 0.81
C GLY A 13 -48.41 -19.06 -0.40
N ARG A 14 -47.41 -18.52 -1.10
CA ARG A 14 -47.52 -17.81 -2.38
C ARG A 14 -46.88 -18.70 -3.46
N PRO A 15 -47.60 -19.01 -4.54
CA PRO A 15 -46.99 -19.69 -5.68
C PRO A 15 -45.77 -18.95 -6.23
N ASP A 16 -44.71 -19.69 -6.60
CA ASP A 16 -43.48 -19.16 -7.20
C ASP A 16 -43.80 -18.28 -8.42
N SER A 17 -44.78 -18.68 -9.25
CA SER A 17 -45.22 -17.92 -10.43
C SER A 17 -45.82 -16.54 -10.12
N CYS A 18 -46.19 -16.32 -8.86
CA CYS A 18 -46.70 -15.06 -8.37
C CYS A 18 -45.63 -14.29 -7.60
N GLU A 19 -44.46 -14.85 -7.36
CA GLU A 19 -43.32 -14.17 -6.75
C GLU A 19 -42.50 -13.39 -7.78
N TYR A 20 -41.63 -12.52 -7.29
CA TYR A 20 -40.74 -11.76 -8.15
C TYR A 20 -39.53 -12.65 -8.46
N ASP A 21 -39.27 -12.85 -9.75
CA ASP A 21 -38.15 -13.58 -10.32
C ASP A 21 -37.58 -12.68 -11.42
N CYS A 22 -36.54 -11.94 -11.07
CA CYS A 22 -35.98 -10.92 -11.95
C CYS A 22 -35.11 -11.50 -13.07
N ASN A 23 -34.48 -12.66 -12.85
CA ASN A 23 -33.57 -13.29 -13.80
C ASN A 23 -34.28 -14.35 -14.68
N GLY A 24 -35.52 -14.71 -14.35
CA GLY A 24 -36.39 -15.62 -15.09
C GLY A 24 -35.96 -17.08 -15.00
N ASN A 25 -35.22 -17.47 -13.95
CA ASN A 25 -34.72 -18.84 -13.79
C ASN A 25 -35.73 -19.79 -13.14
N GLY A 26 -36.88 -19.26 -12.70
CA GLY A 26 -37.96 -20.02 -12.06
C GLY A 26 -37.79 -20.20 -10.55
N LEU A 27 -36.79 -19.58 -9.93
CA LEU A 27 -36.63 -19.46 -8.49
C LEU A 27 -36.98 -18.03 -8.07
N PRO A 28 -37.82 -17.85 -7.04
CA PRO A 28 -38.08 -16.51 -6.51
C PRO A 28 -36.81 -15.86 -5.97
N ASP A 29 -36.63 -14.55 -6.23
CA ASP A 29 -35.54 -13.71 -5.72
C ASP A 29 -35.33 -13.89 -4.20
N SER A 30 -36.43 -13.90 -3.45
CA SER A 30 -36.44 -14.06 -1.99
C SER A 30 -35.85 -15.40 -1.54
N TYR A 31 -36.09 -16.46 -2.31
CA TYR A 31 -35.56 -17.78 -2.05
C TYR A 31 -34.06 -17.84 -2.40
N GLU A 32 -33.65 -17.24 -3.52
CA GLU A 32 -32.23 -17.19 -3.90
C GLU A 32 -31.38 -16.48 -2.84
N ILE A 33 -31.85 -15.34 -2.32
CA ILE A 33 -31.17 -14.60 -1.24
C ILE A 33 -31.11 -15.45 0.03
N ALA A 34 -32.24 -16.05 0.44
CA ALA A 34 -32.30 -16.86 1.66
C ALA A 34 -31.41 -18.11 1.63
N GLN A 35 -31.18 -18.67 0.42
CA GLN A 35 -30.28 -19.80 0.21
C GLN A 35 -28.83 -19.38 -0.04
N GLY A 36 -28.52 -18.08 -0.09
CA GLY A 36 -27.18 -17.56 -0.42
C GLY A 36 -26.78 -17.82 -1.88
N LEU A 37 -27.76 -18.05 -2.76
CA LEU A 37 -27.55 -18.19 -4.21
C LEU A 37 -27.45 -16.82 -4.90
N ALA A 38 -28.01 -15.79 -4.28
CA ALA A 38 -27.93 -14.39 -4.69
C ALA A 38 -27.43 -13.52 -3.53
N LEU A 39 -26.66 -12.49 -3.85
CA LEU A 39 -26.27 -11.44 -2.91
C LEU A 39 -27.34 -10.35 -2.89
N ASP A 40 -27.64 -9.82 -1.70
CA ASP A 40 -28.54 -8.69 -1.46
C ASP A 40 -27.89 -7.84 -0.38
N CYS A 41 -26.96 -6.99 -0.81
CA CYS A 41 -26.11 -6.25 0.10
C CYS A 41 -26.82 -5.03 0.71
N ASN A 42 -27.78 -4.44 -0.01
CA ASN A 42 -28.60 -3.33 0.50
C ASN A 42 -29.81 -3.81 1.31
N THR A 43 -30.03 -5.12 1.39
CA THR A 43 -31.08 -5.82 2.17
C THR A 43 -32.50 -5.41 1.79
N ASN A 44 -32.72 -5.05 0.52
CA ASN A 44 -34.03 -4.61 0.04
C ASN A 44 -34.94 -5.79 -0.40
N GLY A 45 -34.43 -7.03 -0.33
CA GLY A 45 -35.15 -8.24 -0.71
C GLY A 45 -35.08 -8.55 -2.21
N ARG A 46 -34.18 -7.89 -2.95
CA ARG A 46 -33.94 -8.10 -4.38
C ARG A 46 -32.45 -8.34 -4.61
N PRO A 47 -32.07 -9.33 -5.46
CA PRO A 47 -30.68 -9.58 -5.78
C PRO A 47 -29.97 -8.36 -6.34
N ASP A 48 -28.71 -8.20 -5.94
CA ASP A 48 -27.80 -7.16 -6.42
C ASP A 48 -27.76 -7.08 -7.95
N SER A 49 -27.67 -8.24 -8.62
CA SER A 49 -27.68 -8.36 -10.08
C SER A 49 -28.93 -7.75 -10.71
N CYS A 50 -30.06 -7.80 -10.02
CA CYS A 50 -31.32 -7.29 -10.50
C CYS A 50 -31.48 -5.81 -10.22
N ASP A 51 -30.94 -5.34 -9.09
CA ASP A 51 -30.83 -3.90 -8.83
C ASP A 51 -29.96 -3.21 -9.87
N ILE A 52 -28.79 -3.77 -10.18
CA ILE A 52 -27.90 -3.28 -11.24
C ILE A 52 -28.63 -3.29 -12.60
N ALA A 53 -29.28 -4.41 -12.97
CA ALA A 53 -29.98 -4.54 -14.25
C ALA A 53 -31.13 -3.52 -14.42
N SER A 54 -31.77 -3.12 -13.33
CA SER A 54 -32.82 -2.09 -13.35
C SER A 54 -32.33 -0.66 -13.22
N GLY A 55 -31.03 -0.45 -12.97
CA GLY A 55 -30.43 0.86 -12.73
C GLY A 55 -30.81 1.49 -11.38
N THR A 56 -31.31 0.69 -10.42
CA THR A 56 -31.53 1.16 -9.03
C THR A 56 -30.23 1.21 -8.23
N SER A 57 -29.25 0.38 -8.60
CA SER A 57 -27.89 0.37 -8.06
C SER A 57 -26.88 0.72 -9.15
N ALA A 58 -25.91 1.56 -8.81
CA ALA A 58 -24.76 1.83 -9.66
C ALA A 58 -23.75 0.68 -9.55
N ASP A 59 -23.07 0.38 -10.66
CA ASP A 59 -21.98 -0.61 -10.76
C ASP A 59 -21.00 -0.04 -11.80
N VAL A 60 -20.12 0.85 -11.35
CA VAL A 60 -19.27 1.65 -12.24
C VAL A 60 -18.16 0.81 -12.88
N ASP A 61 -17.69 -0.22 -12.19
CA ASP A 61 -16.64 -1.12 -12.65
C ASP A 61 -17.16 -2.40 -13.33
N ALA A 62 -18.50 -2.55 -13.39
CA ALA A 62 -19.20 -3.66 -14.02
C ALA A 62 -18.81 -5.03 -13.44
N ASN A 63 -18.53 -5.09 -12.14
CA ASN A 63 -18.09 -6.29 -11.44
C ASN A 63 -19.24 -7.13 -10.87
N SER A 64 -20.50 -6.74 -11.15
CA SER A 64 -21.74 -7.36 -10.63
C SER A 64 -21.98 -7.17 -9.14
N VAL A 65 -21.23 -6.30 -8.48
CA VAL A 65 -21.41 -5.87 -7.09
C VAL A 65 -21.77 -4.38 -7.09
N PRO A 66 -22.93 -3.99 -6.53
CA PRO A 66 -23.32 -2.59 -6.45
C PRO A 66 -22.25 -1.73 -5.78
N ASP A 67 -22.00 -0.52 -6.29
CA ASP A 67 -21.01 0.43 -5.74
C ASP A 67 -21.25 0.67 -4.24
N SER A 68 -22.51 0.75 -3.80
CA SER A 68 -22.91 0.90 -2.39
C SER A 68 -22.48 -0.23 -1.46
N CYS A 69 -22.02 -1.34 -2.03
CA CYS A 69 -21.65 -2.56 -1.35
C CYS A 69 -20.17 -2.89 -1.50
N GLN A 70 -19.47 -2.04 -2.24
CA GLN A 70 -18.02 -2.04 -2.31
C GLN A 70 -17.45 -1.11 -1.24
N LEU A 71 -16.16 -1.26 -0.96
CA LEU A 71 -15.46 -0.40 -0.02
C LEU A 71 -15.31 1.00 -0.65
N ASP A 72 -15.71 2.03 0.09
CA ASP A 72 -15.53 3.45 -0.27
C ASP A 72 -15.02 4.16 0.99
N CYS A 73 -13.71 4.14 1.16
CA CYS A 73 -13.08 4.64 2.37
C CYS A 73 -13.03 6.17 2.42
N ASN A 74 -13.02 6.85 1.28
CA ASN A 74 -12.97 8.31 1.17
C ASN A 74 -14.36 8.96 1.00
N GLN A 75 -15.42 8.14 0.92
CA GLN A 75 -16.83 8.51 0.83
C GLN A 75 -17.17 9.38 -0.40
N ASN A 76 -16.52 9.11 -1.53
CA ASN A 76 -16.75 9.86 -2.77
C ASN A 76 -17.78 9.19 -3.70
N LEU A 77 -18.40 8.08 -3.28
CA LEU A 77 -19.34 7.26 -4.03
C LEU A 77 -18.73 6.47 -5.20
N LEU A 78 -17.41 6.33 -5.23
CA LEU A 78 -16.69 5.43 -6.13
C LEU A 78 -16.05 4.33 -5.28
N PRO A 79 -16.16 3.06 -5.72
CA PRO A 79 -15.44 1.99 -5.07
C PRO A 79 -13.92 2.20 -5.10
N ASP A 80 -13.25 1.88 -4.00
CA ASP A 80 -11.78 1.92 -3.90
C ASP A 80 -11.13 1.08 -5.01
N SER A 81 -11.69 -0.11 -5.28
CA SER A 81 -11.27 -1.02 -6.35
C SER A 81 -11.30 -0.35 -7.72
N TYR A 82 -12.36 0.41 -8.01
CA TYR A 82 -12.48 1.16 -9.25
C TYR A 82 -11.45 2.29 -9.32
N GLU A 83 -11.25 3.03 -8.23
CA GLU A 83 -10.26 4.11 -8.18
C GLU A 83 -8.83 3.61 -8.44
N ILE A 84 -8.46 2.49 -7.83
CA ILE A 84 -7.15 1.83 -8.02
C ILE A 84 -7.01 1.34 -9.46
N ALA A 85 -8.07 0.75 -10.04
CA ALA A 85 -8.04 0.30 -11.43
C ALA A 85 -7.86 1.47 -12.44
N GLN A 86 -8.46 2.63 -12.15
CA GLN A 86 -8.30 3.83 -13.00
C GLN A 86 -6.93 4.50 -12.82
N ASN A 87 -6.38 4.46 -11.61
CA ASN A 87 -5.07 4.99 -11.33
C ASN A 87 -4.32 4.10 -10.33
N PRO A 88 -3.49 3.15 -10.81
CA PRO A 88 -2.70 2.27 -9.95
C PRO A 88 -1.73 3.01 -9.03
N ALA A 89 -1.38 4.26 -9.33
CA ALA A 89 -0.53 5.07 -8.45
C ALA A 89 -1.23 5.54 -7.16
N LYS A 90 -2.53 5.25 -6.99
CA LYS A 90 -3.27 5.46 -5.72
C LYS A 90 -3.17 4.27 -4.76
N ASP A 91 -2.52 3.18 -5.17
CA ASP A 91 -2.17 2.02 -4.36
C ASP A 91 -0.71 1.68 -4.69
N CYS A 92 0.20 2.55 -4.28
CA CYS A 92 1.59 2.47 -4.73
C CYS A 92 2.30 1.20 -4.21
N ASN A 93 1.85 0.70 -3.05
CA ASN A 93 2.42 -0.45 -2.36
C ASN A 93 1.73 -1.77 -2.77
N LEU A 94 0.68 -1.68 -3.60
CA LEU A 94 -0.07 -2.80 -4.17
C LEU A 94 -0.71 -3.71 -3.10
N ASN A 95 -1.16 -3.13 -1.98
CA ASN A 95 -1.82 -3.86 -0.91
C ASN A 95 -3.35 -3.95 -1.10
N GLY A 96 -3.90 -3.29 -2.12
CA GLY A 96 -5.32 -3.30 -2.46
C GLY A 96 -6.17 -2.28 -1.68
N THR A 97 -5.54 -1.37 -0.94
CA THR A 97 -6.18 -0.24 -0.27
C THR A 97 -5.70 1.07 -0.88
N LEU A 98 -6.55 2.10 -0.88
CA LEU A 98 -6.12 3.41 -1.36
C LEU A 98 -5.12 4.03 -0.38
N ASP A 99 -4.02 4.58 -0.91
CA ASP A 99 -2.98 5.28 -0.15
C ASP A 99 -3.60 6.36 0.76
N ALA A 100 -4.57 7.12 0.24
CA ALA A 100 -5.27 8.16 0.99
C ALA A 100 -6.02 7.61 2.24
N CYS A 101 -6.47 6.36 2.17
CA CYS A 101 -7.19 5.71 3.25
C CYS A 101 -6.26 5.05 4.26
N GLU A 102 -5.10 4.58 3.81
CA GLU A 102 -4.01 4.21 4.71
C GLU A 102 -3.54 5.41 5.54
N ILE A 103 -3.34 6.57 4.91
CA ILE A 103 -2.98 7.82 5.58
C ILE A 103 -4.09 8.25 6.56
N ALA A 104 -5.36 8.14 6.16
CA ALA A 104 -6.47 8.47 7.06
C ALA A 104 -6.55 7.54 8.28
N ALA A 105 -6.21 6.25 8.11
CA ALA A 105 -6.18 5.28 9.20
C ALA A 105 -4.94 5.45 10.09
N ASN A 106 -3.80 5.81 9.52
CA ASN A 106 -2.55 6.05 10.22
C ASN A 106 -1.79 7.25 9.62
N PRO A 107 -1.99 8.48 10.17
CA PRO A 107 -1.31 9.67 9.69
C PRO A 107 0.22 9.64 9.82
N ALA A 108 0.77 8.70 10.60
CA ALA A 108 2.21 8.54 10.71
C ALA A 108 2.85 7.90 9.46
N LEU A 109 2.05 7.43 8.50
CA LEU A 109 2.54 6.95 7.20
C LEU A 109 2.74 8.07 6.16
N ASP A 110 2.40 9.31 6.51
CA ASP A 110 2.64 10.53 5.72
C ASP A 110 3.23 11.58 6.67
N CYS A 111 4.50 11.38 7.05
CA CYS A 111 5.12 12.17 8.09
C CYS A 111 5.27 13.65 7.70
N ASN A 112 5.39 13.92 6.40
CA ASN A 112 5.61 15.24 5.83
C ASN A 112 4.27 15.94 5.45
N SER A 113 3.15 15.23 5.58
CA SER A 113 1.78 15.69 5.31
C SER A 113 1.55 16.18 3.87
N ASN A 114 2.18 15.55 2.89
CA ASN A 114 2.03 15.89 1.47
C ASN A 114 0.96 15.05 0.75
N ALA A 115 0.26 14.18 1.47
CA ALA A 115 -0.77 13.25 0.99
C ALA A 115 -0.25 12.12 0.07
N VAL A 116 1.02 11.75 0.21
CA VAL A 116 1.64 10.57 -0.38
C VAL A 116 2.18 9.72 0.77
N LEU A 117 2.06 8.39 0.68
CA LEU A 117 2.67 7.54 1.71
C LEU A 117 4.20 7.66 1.65
N ASP A 118 4.82 7.70 2.82
CA ASP A 118 6.27 7.69 2.98
C ASP A 118 6.89 6.50 2.22
N SER A 119 6.23 5.33 2.20
CA SER A 119 6.69 4.15 1.45
C SER A 119 6.64 4.33 -0.08
N CYS A 120 5.72 5.14 -0.60
CA CYS A 120 5.69 5.48 -2.03
C CYS A 120 6.83 6.46 -2.38
N GLU A 121 7.13 7.37 -1.46
CA GLU A 121 8.19 8.35 -1.62
C GLU A 121 9.58 7.74 -1.41
N ALA A 122 9.71 6.77 -0.51
CA ALA A 122 10.93 6.02 -0.24
C ALA A 122 11.45 5.28 -1.48
N ALA A 123 10.54 4.86 -2.38
CA ALA A 123 10.91 4.27 -3.67
C ALA A 123 11.56 5.27 -4.64
N GLN A 124 11.56 6.58 -4.31
CA GLN A 124 12.28 7.61 -5.06
C GLN A 124 13.75 7.65 -4.62
N THR A 125 14.65 7.72 -5.59
CA THR A 125 16.09 7.64 -5.36
C THR A 125 16.56 8.66 -4.32
N GLY A 126 17.17 8.16 -3.23
CA GLY A 126 17.86 8.97 -2.23
C GLY A 126 16.97 9.57 -1.13
N ALA A 127 15.70 9.18 -1.05
CA ALA A 127 14.78 9.65 0.00
C ALA A 127 14.65 8.67 1.18
N ASP A 128 15.00 7.41 0.98
CA ASP A 128 15.14 6.36 2.00
C ASP A 128 16.46 5.61 1.74
N CYS A 129 17.53 6.08 2.36
CA CYS A 129 18.88 5.56 2.09
C CYS A 129 19.10 4.16 2.69
N ASN A 130 18.36 3.82 3.74
CA ASN A 130 18.50 2.55 4.46
C ASN A 130 17.47 1.48 4.03
N ASN A 131 16.54 1.84 3.14
CA ASN A 131 15.46 1.02 2.58
C ASN A 131 14.52 0.43 3.64
N ASN A 132 14.23 1.17 4.71
CA ASN A 132 13.33 0.73 5.78
C ASN A 132 11.85 1.09 5.52
N GLY A 133 11.56 1.84 4.46
CA GLY A 133 10.23 2.27 4.05
C GLY A 133 9.75 3.58 4.70
N LEU A 134 10.57 4.22 5.53
CA LEU A 134 10.38 5.57 6.05
C LEU A 134 11.35 6.51 5.34
N LEU A 135 10.94 7.76 5.15
CA LEU A 135 11.85 8.75 4.58
C LEU A 135 12.93 9.14 5.59
N ASP A 136 14.14 9.40 5.10
CA ASP A 136 15.25 9.92 5.89
C ASP A 136 14.80 11.19 6.65
N SER A 137 14.04 12.07 5.99
CA SER A 137 13.46 13.27 6.60
C SER A 137 12.52 12.99 7.79
N CYS A 138 11.77 11.88 7.76
CA CYS A 138 10.91 11.44 8.87
C CYS A 138 11.75 10.90 10.04
N GLU A 139 12.82 10.16 9.73
CA GLU A 139 13.74 9.62 10.72
C GLU A 139 14.50 10.75 11.43
N ILE A 140 14.95 11.76 10.69
CA ILE A 140 15.59 12.97 11.22
C ILE A 140 14.62 13.72 12.14
N ALA A 141 13.37 13.91 11.71
CA ALA A 141 12.33 14.51 12.55
C ALA A 141 12.06 13.70 13.84
N SER A 142 12.29 12.39 13.79
CA SER A 142 12.17 11.46 14.92
C SER A 142 13.44 11.36 15.78
N GLY A 143 14.49 12.12 15.45
CA GLY A 143 15.72 12.24 16.23
C GLY A 143 16.92 11.45 15.70
N ALA A 144 16.88 10.97 14.45
CA ALA A 144 18.06 10.45 13.79
C ALA A 144 19.12 11.56 13.57
N GLN A 145 20.37 11.15 13.33
CA GLN A 145 21.48 12.09 13.15
C GLN A 145 21.53 12.58 11.69
N ASP A 146 21.57 13.90 11.56
CA ASP A 146 21.81 14.67 10.33
C ASP A 146 22.62 15.92 10.77
N LYS A 147 23.95 15.78 10.83
CA LYS A 147 24.84 16.81 11.43
C LYS A 147 25.14 17.95 10.48
N ASP A 148 25.23 17.67 9.20
CA ASP A 148 25.51 18.64 8.15
C ASP A 148 24.23 19.27 7.56
N ALA A 149 23.05 18.75 7.95
CA ALA A 149 21.72 19.27 7.64
C ALA A 149 21.40 19.21 6.14
N ASP A 150 21.89 18.17 5.46
CA ASP A 150 21.67 17.95 4.03
C ASP A 150 20.37 17.15 3.75
N GLY A 151 19.74 16.62 4.80
CA GLY A 151 18.50 15.85 4.75
C GLY A 151 18.69 14.35 4.57
N ARG A 152 19.93 13.86 4.59
CA ARG A 152 20.29 12.44 4.60
C ARG A 152 20.69 12.03 6.01
N LEU A 153 20.62 10.73 6.26
CA LEU A 153 21.05 10.19 7.54
C LEU A 153 22.58 10.07 7.55
N ASP A 154 23.21 10.62 8.60
CA ASP A 154 24.65 10.44 8.87
C ASP A 154 25.07 8.97 8.75
N GLY A 155 24.22 8.06 9.25
CA GLY A 155 24.47 6.62 9.22
C GLY A 155 24.56 6.03 7.81
N CYS A 156 23.84 6.60 6.85
CA CYS A 156 23.90 6.19 5.45
C CYS A 156 25.14 6.73 4.74
N GLU A 157 25.51 7.96 5.00
CA GLU A 157 26.71 8.59 4.44
C GLU A 157 27.97 7.88 4.94
N ILE A 158 28.04 7.62 6.26
CA ILE A 158 29.11 6.86 6.89
C ILE A 158 29.17 5.43 6.32
N ALA A 159 28.03 4.79 6.07
CA ALA A 159 28.00 3.45 5.46
C ALA A 159 28.48 3.44 4.00
N LEU A 160 28.35 4.57 3.30
CA LEU A 160 28.91 4.76 1.96
C LEU A 160 30.41 5.04 1.99
N GLY A 161 30.89 5.68 3.06
CA GLY A 161 32.30 5.98 3.30
C GLY A 161 32.61 7.47 3.36
N ASP A 162 31.60 8.32 3.49
CA ASP A 162 31.76 9.73 3.84
C ASP A 162 31.72 9.85 5.36
N PHE A 163 32.90 9.92 5.98
CA PHE A 163 33.03 9.88 7.44
C PHE A 163 33.04 11.27 8.05
N ASN A 164 33.35 12.29 7.25
CA ASN A 164 33.42 13.67 7.69
C ASN A 164 32.14 14.47 7.36
N LEU A 165 31.19 13.86 6.63
CA LEU A 165 29.89 14.41 6.25
C LEU A 165 30.06 15.69 5.42
N ASP A 166 30.89 15.62 4.39
CA ASP A 166 31.12 16.74 3.45
C ASP A 166 30.49 16.55 2.06
N GLY A 167 29.75 15.45 1.90
CA GLY A 167 29.07 15.05 0.68
C GLY A 167 29.98 14.40 -0.35
N GLN A 168 31.24 14.09 0.00
CA GLN A 168 32.23 13.52 -0.91
C GLN A 168 33.09 12.43 -0.26
N ILE A 169 33.15 11.28 -0.91
CA ILE A 169 34.12 10.23 -0.58
C ILE A 169 35.47 10.63 -1.18
N SER A 170 36.35 11.14 -0.33
CA SER A 170 37.57 11.83 -0.72
C SER A 170 38.81 11.37 0.08
N ALA A 171 39.92 12.09 -0.12
CA ALA A 171 41.15 11.84 0.61
C ALA A 171 41.03 12.14 2.10
N ALA A 172 40.06 12.96 2.51
CA ALA A 172 39.75 13.18 3.92
C ALA A 172 39.21 11.89 4.55
N ASP A 173 38.23 11.25 3.93
CA ASP A 173 37.63 10.00 4.41
C ASP A 173 38.60 8.83 4.38
N LEU A 174 39.48 8.80 3.37
CA LEU A 174 40.58 7.84 3.35
C LEU A 174 41.51 8.04 4.54
N ALA A 175 41.80 9.28 4.93
CA ALA A 175 42.63 9.55 6.10
C ALA A 175 41.94 9.07 7.39
N ASP A 176 40.62 9.26 7.50
CA ASP A 176 39.83 8.76 8.63
C ASP A 176 39.79 7.23 8.69
N LEU A 177 39.59 6.54 7.54
CA LEU A 177 39.67 5.09 7.43
C LEU A 177 41.04 4.56 7.87
N LEU A 178 42.11 5.14 7.33
CA LEU A 178 43.48 4.73 7.65
C LEU A 178 43.86 5.05 9.11
N GLY A 179 43.24 6.07 9.71
CA GLY A 179 43.39 6.41 11.12
C GLY A 179 42.93 5.30 12.06
N LEU A 180 41.99 4.47 11.60
CA LEU A 180 41.42 3.33 12.34
C LEU A 180 41.90 1.97 11.80
N TRP A 181 42.96 1.93 11.00
CA TRP A 181 43.42 0.71 10.35
C TRP A 181 43.74 -0.43 11.33
N GLY A 182 43.18 -1.62 11.08
CA GLY A 182 43.36 -2.79 11.92
C GLY A 182 42.66 -2.70 13.29
N PHE A 183 41.79 -1.71 13.51
CA PHE A 183 40.99 -1.60 14.72
C PHE A 183 39.86 -2.63 14.70
N PRO A 184 39.74 -3.49 15.74
CA PRO A 184 38.66 -4.47 15.82
C PRO A 184 37.36 -3.84 16.32
N ASN A 185 36.23 -4.16 15.69
CA ASN A 185 34.90 -3.59 15.98
C ASN A 185 34.93 -2.05 16.02
N PRO A 186 35.33 -1.39 14.92
CA PRO A 186 35.40 0.07 14.88
C PRO A 186 33.99 0.69 14.93
N PRO A 187 33.87 1.95 15.39
CA PRO A 187 32.59 2.65 15.37
C PRO A 187 32.11 3.01 13.94
N PHE A 188 33.03 3.12 12.98
CA PHE A 188 32.78 3.35 11.56
C PHE A 188 33.97 2.82 10.73
N GLY A 189 33.85 2.74 9.41
CA GLY A 189 34.95 2.36 8.51
C GLY A 189 35.12 0.86 8.26
N ASP A 190 34.38 -0.01 8.96
CA ASP A 190 34.17 -1.41 8.57
C ASP A 190 33.02 -1.45 7.56
N LEU A 191 33.36 -1.24 6.29
CA LEU A 191 32.41 -1.09 5.18
C LEU A 191 31.91 -2.43 4.64
N ASN A 192 32.64 -3.53 4.90
CA ASN A 192 32.24 -4.87 4.50
C ASN A 192 31.58 -5.69 5.64
N GLY A 193 31.64 -5.19 6.88
CA GLY A 193 31.03 -5.80 8.07
C GLY A 193 31.78 -7.03 8.59
N ASP A 194 33.08 -7.16 8.31
CA ASP A 194 33.89 -8.31 8.74
C ASP A 194 34.50 -8.16 10.15
N GLY A 195 34.28 -7.01 10.79
CA GLY A 195 34.69 -6.70 12.14
C GLY A 195 36.07 -6.07 12.25
N ALA A 196 36.76 -5.77 11.14
CA ALA A 196 38.06 -5.12 11.14
C ALA A 196 38.28 -4.21 9.93
N ILE A 197 38.91 -3.06 10.13
CA ILE A 197 39.27 -2.17 9.02
C ILE A 197 40.52 -2.70 8.32
N GLY A 198 40.39 -3.01 7.03
CA GLY A 198 41.49 -3.51 6.23
C GLY A 198 41.41 -3.19 4.74
N GLY A 199 42.13 -3.99 3.95
CA GLY A 199 42.24 -3.80 2.51
C GLY A 199 40.91 -3.95 1.77
N ALA A 200 39.96 -4.69 2.35
CA ALA A 200 38.62 -4.86 1.79
C ALA A 200 37.81 -3.56 1.91
N ASP A 201 37.81 -2.91 3.08
CA ASP A 201 37.14 -1.62 3.29
C ASP A 201 37.75 -0.52 2.45
N LEU A 202 39.08 -0.50 2.36
CA LEU A 202 39.78 0.43 1.47
C LEU A 202 39.35 0.25 0.01
N ALA A 203 39.21 -0.99 -0.45
CA ALA A 203 38.74 -1.25 -1.81
C ALA A 203 37.29 -0.78 -2.02
N LEU A 204 36.43 -0.90 -1.01
CA LEU A 204 35.06 -0.38 -1.05
C LEU A 204 35.03 1.15 -1.09
N LEU A 205 35.79 1.81 -0.21
CA LEU A 205 35.91 3.27 -0.17
C LEU A 205 36.38 3.83 -1.51
N LEU A 206 37.49 3.28 -2.04
CA LEU A 206 38.04 3.70 -3.33
C LEU A 206 37.12 3.38 -4.50
N GLY A 207 36.30 2.32 -4.38
CA GLY A 207 35.29 1.96 -5.38
C GLY A 207 34.12 2.95 -5.49
N ARG A 208 33.92 3.79 -4.45
CA ARG A 208 32.84 4.78 -4.35
C ARG A 208 33.35 6.23 -4.43
N TRP A 209 34.62 6.43 -4.80
CA TRP A 209 35.27 7.73 -4.78
C TRP A 209 34.53 8.81 -5.58
N GLY A 210 34.37 9.99 -4.99
CA GLY A 210 33.66 11.11 -5.59
C GLY A 210 32.46 11.58 -4.76
N PRO A 211 31.58 12.41 -5.34
CA PRO A 211 30.41 12.93 -4.64
C PRO A 211 29.42 11.81 -4.29
N LEU A 212 28.75 11.95 -3.15
CA LEU A 212 27.65 11.06 -2.79
C LEU A 212 26.49 11.22 -3.80
N PRO A 213 25.84 10.12 -4.22
CA PRO A 213 24.68 10.14 -5.11
C PRO A 213 23.46 10.72 -4.42
#